data_AF-A0A353R8Q5-F1
#
_entry.id   AF-A0A353R8Q5-F1
#
_cell.length_a   1.000
_cell.length_b   1.000
_cell.length_c   1.000
_cell.angle_alpha   90.00
_cell.angle_beta   90.00
_cell.angle_gamma   90.00
#
_symmetry.space_group_name_H-M   'P 1'
#
loop_
_entity.id
_entity.type
_entity.pdbx_description
1 polymer ?
#
loop_
_entity_poly.entity_id
_entity_poly.type
_entity_poly.pdbx_seq_one_letter_code
_entity_poly.pdbx_strand_id
1 'polypeptide(L)'
;MKRIDCFIPAIDHYQVKATLSHLKSLQIINGIFLLSADKHADFSDTGLQVIKVSNLTSSATVAGIAQAATADYTLIYTKYTTLVPGYFALERFVQLGDDTGAGMLYADHYQIIGGQRRKM
;
A
#
# COMPACT_ATOMS: atom_id res chain seq x y z
N MET A 1 8.24 14.49 -8.76
CA MET A 1 8.88 13.19 -9.06
C MET A 1 8.09 12.10 -8.36
N LYS A 2 7.87 10.96 -9.01
CA LYS A 2 7.25 9.78 -8.38
C LYS A 2 8.31 9.07 -7.53
N ARG A 3 7.98 8.71 -6.30
CA ARG A 3 8.97 8.26 -5.29
C ARG A 3 8.56 7.05 -4.46
N ILE A 4 7.30 6.58 -4.59
CA ILE A 4 6.78 5.51 -3.73
C ILE A 4 6.22 4.35 -4.57
N ASP A 5 6.70 3.14 -4.31
CA ASP A 5 6.03 1.90 -4.74
C ASP A 5 5.10 1.39 -3.64
N CYS A 6 3.84 1.17 -3.98
CA CYS A 6 2.80 0.77 -3.04
C CYS A 6 2.48 -0.72 -3.16
N PHE A 7 2.53 -1.45 -2.04
CA PHE A 7 2.18 -2.86 -1.97
C PHE A 7 0.91 -3.04 -1.14
N ILE A 8 -0.19 -3.35 -1.84
CA ILE A 8 -1.55 -3.30 -1.31
C ILE A 8 -2.15 -4.70 -1.24
N PRO A 9 -2.53 -5.19 -0.05
CA PRO A 9 -3.30 -6.41 0.10
C PRO A 9 -4.62 -6.35 -0.65
N ALA A 10 -4.90 -7.39 -1.42
CA ALA A 10 -6.12 -7.51 -2.19
C ALA A 10 -6.77 -8.88 -2.01
N ILE A 11 -8.07 -8.89 -1.75
CA ILE A 11 -8.91 -10.10 -1.72
C ILE A 11 -9.62 -10.25 -3.06
N ASP A 12 -10.27 -9.18 -3.50
CA ASP A 12 -11.01 -9.11 -4.76
C ASP A 12 -11.02 -7.66 -5.29
N HIS A 13 -11.55 -7.50 -6.51
CA HIS A 13 -11.64 -6.19 -7.16
C HIS A 13 -12.48 -5.18 -6.37
N TYR A 14 -13.59 -5.60 -5.75
CA TYR A 14 -14.48 -4.69 -5.02
C TYR A 14 -13.81 -4.11 -3.78
N GLN A 15 -13.13 -4.95 -3.00
CA GLN A 15 -12.45 -4.56 -1.77
C GLN A 15 -11.33 -3.54 -2.04
N VAL A 16 -10.52 -3.77 -3.08
CA VAL A 16 -9.32 -2.96 -3.33
C VAL A 16 -9.60 -1.69 -4.14
N LYS A 17 -10.73 -1.64 -4.88
CA LYS A 17 -11.06 -0.56 -5.85
C LYS A 17 -10.90 0.85 -5.31
N ALA A 18 -11.43 1.12 -4.10
CA ALA A 18 -11.39 2.46 -3.53
C ALA A 18 -9.96 2.90 -3.17
N THR A 19 -9.17 1.98 -2.59
CA THR A 19 -7.75 2.20 -2.30
C THR A 19 -6.97 2.49 -3.59
N LEU A 20 -7.17 1.69 -4.65
CA LEU A 20 -6.49 1.90 -5.93
C LEU A 20 -6.86 3.23 -6.57
N SER A 21 -8.14 3.59 -6.54
CA SER A 21 -8.63 4.84 -7.11
C SER A 21 -7.97 6.04 -6.43
N HIS A 22 -7.81 5.99 -5.10
CA HIS A 22 -7.14 7.05 -4.36
C HIS A 22 -5.64 7.08 -4.64
N LEU A 23 -4.94 5.94 -4.56
CA LEU A 23 -3.49 5.92 -4.81
C LEU A 23 -3.11 6.33 -6.23
N LYS A 24 -3.91 5.95 -7.24
CA LYS A 24 -3.70 6.34 -8.65
C LYS A 24 -3.85 7.85 -8.89
N SER A 25 -4.55 8.58 -8.02
CA SER A 25 -4.68 10.04 -8.16
C SER A 25 -3.49 10.81 -7.59
N LEU A 26 -2.66 10.17 -6.76
CA LEU A 26 -1.53 10.79 -6.08
C LEU A 26 -0.29 10.84 -6.99
N GLN A 27 0.24 12.04 -7.22
CA GLN A 27 1.38 12.26 -8.10
C GLN A 27 2.72 11.71 -7.58
N ILE A 28 2.82 11.44 -6.28
CA ILE A 28 4.02 10.90 -5.65
C ILE A 28 4.17 9.38 -5.87
N ILE A 29 3.13 8.69 -6.34
CA ILE A 29 3.14 7.24 -6.52
C ILE A 29 3.84 6.85 -7.83
N ASN A 30 4.85 5.98 -7.70
CA ASN A 30 5.58 5.37 -8.80
C ASN A 30 4.80 4.19 -9.39
N GLY A 31 4.69 3.11 -8.62
CA GLY A 31 3.96 1.90 -8.97
C GLY A 31 3.00 1.45 -7.87
N ILE A 32 2.03 0.63 -8.25
CA ILE A 32 1.11 -0.05 -7.33
C ILE A 32 1.11 -1.54 -7.66
N PHE A 33 1.39 -2.36 -6.65
CA PHE A 33 1.47 -3.80 -6.72
C PHE A 33 0.43 -4.40 -5.77
N LEU A 34 -0.23 -5.47 -6.20
CA LEU A 34 -1.21 -6.18 -5.39
C LEU A 34 -0.57 -7.37 -4.68
N LEU A 35 -0.81 -7.51 -3.38
CA LEU A 35 -0.45 -8.70 -2.62
C LEU A 35 -1.68 -9.58 -2.44
N SER A 36 -1.66 -10.79 -2.99
CA SER A 36 -2.80 -11.70 -2.95
C SER A 36 -2.42 -13.00 -2.28
N ALA A 37 -3.07 -13.31 -1.15
CA ALA A 37 -2.93 -14.59 -0.47
C ALA A 37 -3.72 -15.71 -1.17
N ASP A 38 -4.76 -15.34 -1.93
CA ASP A 38 -5.54 -16.28 -2.73
C ASP A 38 -4.86 -16.54 -4.09
N LYS A 39 -4.62 -17.82 -4.38
CA LYS A 39 -4.04 -18.29 -5.64
C LYS A 39 -5.04 -18.19 -6.80
N HIS A 40 -6.33 -18.24 -6.51
CA HIS A 40 -7.41 -18.23 -7.49
C HIS A 40 -7.97 -16.83 -7.77
N ALA A 41 -7.67 -15.85 -6.91
CA ALA A 41 -8.10 -14.48 -7.14
C ALA A 41 -7.51 -13.93 -8.46
N ASP A 42 -8.40 -13.42 -9.30
CA ASP A 42 -8.08 -12.78 -10.57
C ASP A 42 -8.18 -11.25 -10.42
N PHE A 43 -7.11 -10.56 -10.83
CA PHE A 43 -7.01 -9.11 -10.83
C PHE A 43 -6.60 -8.56 -12.20
N SER A 44 -6.74 -9.36 -13.25
CA SER A 44 -6.40 -8.99 -14.63
C SER A 44 -7.03 -7.65 -15.04
N ASP A 45 -8.28 -7.41 -14.64
CA ASP A 45 -9.02 -6.16 -14.88
C ASP A 45 -8.36 -4.91 -14.27
N THR A 46 -7.49 -5.05 -13.27
CA THR A 46 -6.82 -3.90 -12.64
C THR A 46 -5.66 -3.37 -13.47
N GLY A 47 -5.10 -4.20 -14.37
CA GLY A 47 -3.86 -3.93 -15.10
C GLY A 47 -2.62 -3.80 -14.22
N LEU A 48 -2.69 -4.21 -12.95
CA LEU A 48 -1.59 -4.10 -11.98
C LEU A 48 -0.88 -5.45 -11.82
N GLN A 49 0.42 -5.38 -11.53
CA GLN A 49 1.19 -6.56 -11.19
C GLN A 49 0.71 -7.14 -9.85
N VAL A 50 0.49 -8.46 -9.84
CA VAL A 50 0.08 -9.21 -8.65
C VAL A 50 1.23 -10.06 -8.16
N ILE A 51 1.60 -9.89 -6.90
CA ILE A 51 2.55 -10.75 -6.19
C ILE A 51 1.71 -11.74 -5.37
N LYS A 52 1.75 -13.01 -5.80
CA LYS A 52 1.10 -14.10 -5.07
C LYS A 52 1.92 -14.44 -3.83
N VAL A 53 1.27 -14.44 -2.68
CA VAL A 53 1.91 -14.70 -1.39
C VAL A 53 1.16 -15.80 -0.64
N SER A 54 1.83 -16.49 0.29
CA SER A 54 1.14 -17.45 1.17
C SER A 54 0.50 -16.75 2.37
N ASN A 55 1.16 -15.71 2.89
CA ASN A 55 0.72 -14.90 4.02
C ASN A 55 1.33 -13.49 3.89
N LEU A 56 0.53 -12.44 4.08
CA LEU A 56 0.97 -11.04 4.06
C LEU A 56 2.13 -10.74 5.01
N THR A 57 2.23 -11.43 6.15
CA THR A 57 3.25 -11.15 7.18
C THR A 57 4.44 -12.11 7.13
N SER A 58 4.61 -12.85 6.05
CA SER A 58 5.74 -13.78 5.90
C SER A 58 7.01 -13.08 5.39
N SER A 59 8.18 -13.58 5.76
CA SER A 59 9.46 -13.09 5.21
C SER A 59 9.55 -13.27 3.69
N ALA A 60 8.90 -14.30 3.14
CA ALA A 60 8.81 -14.51 1.69
C ALA A 60 8.06 -13.36 1.00
N THR A 61 7.00 -12.84 1.63
CA THR A 61 6.29 -11.65 1.14
C THR A 61 7.19 -10.43 1.13
N VAL A 62 7.94 -10.20 2.22
CA VAL A 62 8.88 -9.06 2.29
C VAL A 62 9.97 -9.18 1.23
N ALA A 63 10.50 -10.39 0.98
CA ALA A 63 11.47 -10.63 -0.08
C ALA A 63 10.89 -10.34 -1.48
N GLY A 64 9.65 -10.76 -1.75
CA GLY A 64 8.96 -10.47 -3.01
C GLY A 64 8.69 -8.97 -3.21
N ILE A 65 8.34 -8.25 -2.14
CA ILE A 65 8.22 -6.79 -2.14
C ILE A 65 9.56 -6.16 -2.50
N ALA A 66 10.64 -6.55 -1.82
CA ALA A 66 11.98 -5.99 -2.05
C ALA A 66 12.49 -6.25 -3.48
N GLN A 67 12.14 -7.40 -4.08
CA GLN A 67 12.50 -7.71 -5.47
C GLN A 67 11.73 -6.87 -6.50
N ALA A 68 10.48 -6.50 -6.20
CA ALA A 68 9.63 -5.75 -7.11
C ALA A 68 9.76 -4.22 -6.95
N ALA A 69 10.20 -3.75 -5.78
CA ALA A 69 10.37 -2.33 -5.50
C ALA A 69 11.50 -1.71 -6.34
N THR A 70 11.22 -0.54 -6.90
CA THR A 70 12.14 0.22 -7.78
C THR A 70 12.26 1.69 -7.40
N ALA A 71 11.28 2.21 -6.64
CA ALA A 71 11.27 3.58 -6.17
C ALA A 71 12.09 3.77 -4.88
N ASP A 72 12.37 5.04 -4.54
CA ASP A 72 13.11 5.44 -3.33
C ASP A 72 12.50 4.87 -2.04
N TYR A 73 11.17 4.86 -1.97
CA TYR A 73 10.41 4.40 -0.81
C TYR A 73 9.41 3.31 -1.19
N THR A 74 9.18 2.40 -0.23
CA THR A 74 8.19 1.34 -0.33
C THR A 74 7.11 1.54 0.74
N LEU A 75 5.85 1.68 0.31
CA LEU A 75 4.70 1.67 1.20
C LEU A 75 4.16 0.24 1.32
N ILE A 76 4.27 -0.34 2.52
CA ILE A 76 3.68 -1.64 2.85
C ILE A 76 2.36 -1.41 3.58
N TYR A 77 1.24 -1.70 2.92
CA TYR A 77 -0.06 -1.72 3.59
C TYR A 77 -0.37 -3.13 4.10
N THR A 78 -0.88 -3.24 5.32
CA THR A 78 -1.03 -4.53 6.01
C THR A 78 -2.47 -4.89 6.32
N LYS A 79 -3.45 -4.18 5.73
CA LYS A 79 -4.88 -4.38 5.97
C LYS A 79 -5.66 -4.46 4.66
N TYR A 80 -6.87 -5.01 4.73
CA TYR A 80 -7.83 -5.04 3.63
C TYR A 80 -8.89 -3.93 3.72
N THR A 81 -8.80 -3.07 4.72
CA THR A 81 -9.66 -1.88 4.81
C THR A 81 -9.28 -0.85 3.74
N THR A 82 -10.20 0.02 3.35
CA THR A 82 -9.87 1.11 2.42
C THR A 82 -8.80 2.02 3.04
N LEU A 83 -7.68 2.21 2.33
CA LEU A 83 -6.64 3.14 2.72
C LEU A 83 -7.00 4.53 2.22
N VAL A 84 -7.16 5.46 3.15
CA VAL A 84 -7.37 6.89 2.86
C VAL A 84 -6.26 7.68 3.57
N PRO A 85 -5.17 8.02 2.87
CA PRO A 85 -4.15 8.91 3.39
C PRO A 85 -4.75 10.26 3.81
N GLY A 86 -4.25 10.80 4.92
CA GLY A 86 -4.54 12.19 5.28
C GLY A 86 -3.94 13.17 4.26
N TYR A 87 -4.32 14.45 4.37
CA TYR A 87 -3.78 15.49 3.50
C TYR A 87 -2.24 15.49 3.52
N PHE A 88 -1.66 15.37 2.32
CA PHE A 88 -0.22 15.24 2.07
C PHE A 88 0.51 14.26 3.00
N ALA A 89 -0.16 13.18 3.41
CA ALA A 89 0.44 12.25 4.37
C ALA A 89 1.67 11.54 3.79
N LEU A 90 1.61 11.13 2.51
CA LEU A 90 2.72 10.41 1.88
C LEU A 90 3.89 11.33 1.52
N GLU A 91 3.61 12.55 1.07
CA GLU A 91 4.59 13.60 0.82
C GLU A 91 5.37 13.92 2.10
N ARG A 92 4.67 14.06 3.23
CA ARG A 92 5.29 14.30 4.53
C ARG A 92 6.13 13.11 5.01
N PHE A 93 5.70 11.88 4.73
CA PHE A 93 6.53 10.70 5.03
C PHE A 93 7.83 10.71 4.22
N VAL A 94 7.76 10.99 2.93
CA VAL A 94 8.94 11.07 2.07
C VAL A 94 9.90 12.16 2.55
N GLN A 95 9.37 13.35 2.85
CA GLN A 95 10.19 14.45 3.38
C GLN A 95 10.85 14.07 4.71
N LEU A 96 10.10 13.46 5.63
CA LEU A 96 10.66 13.03 6.91
C LEU A 96 11.73 11.94 6.73
N GLY A 97 11.53 11.02 5.79
CA GLY A 97 12.52 9.99 5.45
C GLY A 97 13.81 10.60 4.96
N ASP A 98 13.73 11.58 4.05
CA ASP A 98 14.88 12.28 3.51
C ASP A 98 15.61 13.09 4.59
N ASP A 99 14.86 13.84 5.41
CA ASP A 99 15.42 14.75 6.42
C ASP A 99 16.07 13.98 7.58
N THR A 100 15.55 12.81 7.93
CA THR A 100 16.03 12.04 9.10
C THR A 100 16.96 10.88 8.75
N GLY A 101 16.96 10.42 7.50
CA GLY A 101 17.64 9.18 7.10
C GLY A 101 17.08 7.93 7.77
N ALA A 102 15.84 7.96 8.27
CA ALA A 102 15.23 6.82 8.94
C ALA A 102 15.00 5.65 7.96
N GLY A 103 15.43 4.45 8.35
CA GLY A 103 15.22 3.24 7.54
C GLY A 103 13.76 2.77 7.46
N MET A 104 12.89 3.23 8.37
CA MET A 104 11.46 2.92 8.38
C MET A 104 10.67 4.01 9.10
N LEU A 105 9.51 4.38 8.55
CA LEU A 105 8.55 5.29 9.15
C LEU A 105 7.19 4.61 9.27
N TYR A 106 6.43 4.96 10.31
CA TYR A 106 5.07 4.47 10.53
C TYR A 106 4.20 5.57 11.11
N ALA A 107 2.88 5.42 10.99
CA ALA A 107 1.91 6.34 11.58
C ALA A 107 0.76 5.59 12.24
N ASP A 108 0.16 6.27 13.21
CA ASP A 108 -1.15 5.92 13.73
C ASP A 108 -2.22 5.98 12.63
N HIS A 109 -3.34 5.33 12.88
CA HIS A 109 -4.48 5.33 11.98
C HIS A 109 -5.79 5.54 12.73
N TYR A 110 -6.80 5.95 11.98
CA TYR A 110 -8.17 5.98 12.45
C TYR A 110 -8.94 4.82 11.83
N GLN A 111 -9.90 4.29 12.57
CA GLN A 111 -10.84 3.30 12.07
C GLN A 111 -12.23 3.93 11.94
N ILE A 112 -12.96 3.52 10.89
CA ILE A 112 -14.36 3.87 10.73
C ILE A 112 -15.18 2.64 11.14
N ILE A 113 -15.90 2.74 12.26
CA ILE A 113 -16.75 1.68 12.79
C ILE A 113 -18.17 2.24 12.90
N GLY A 114 -19.12 1.67 12.16
CA GLY A 114 -20.51 2.16 12.14
C GLY A 114 -20.63 3.63 11.69
N GLY A 115 -19.78 4.06 10.76
CA GLY A 115 -19.73 5.45 10.28
C GLY A 115 -19.04 6.44 11.23
N GLN A 116 -18.63 6.01 12.43
CA GLN A 116 -17.91 6.86 13.38
C GLN A 116 -16.40 6.67 13.29
N ARG A 117 -15.68 7.78 13.25
CA ARG A 117 -14.21 7.80 13.28
C ARG A 117 -13.71 7.61 14.70
N ARG A 118 -12.91 6.56 14.92
CA ARG A 118 -12.25 6.27 16.20
C ARG A 118 -10.74 6.28 16.02
N LYS A 119 -10.02 6.91 16.94
CA LYS A 119 -8.56 6.80 17.04
C LYS A 119 -8.24 5.46 17.71
N MET A 120 -7.24 4.74 17.18
CA MET A 120 -6.69 3.54 17.83
C MET A 120 -5.54 3.93 18.75
#